data_AF-A0A7C5SK24-F1
#
_entry.id   AF-A0A7C5SK24-F1
#
_cell.length_a   1.000
_cell.length_b   1.000
_cell.length_c   1.000
_cell.angle_alpha   90.00
_cell.angle_beta   90.00
_cell.angle_gamma   90.00
#
_symmetry.space_group_name_H-M   'P 1'
#
loop_
_entity.id
_entity.type
_entity.pdbx_description
1 polymer ?
#
loop_
_entity_poly.entity_id
_entity_poly.type
_entity_poly.pdbx_seq_one_letter_code
_entity_poly.pdbx_strand_id
1 'polypeptide(L)'
;HDHARSAQQSGAVSWVASDWWYSLTQWLSNNFQTSEFPYVVLYILMVFFFSYFWITVQFNPEEMSKQLREHGSFIPGLRPGPRTAEYLETVMERITYVGAGFLSVIAVLPMVVNKSMNIDFSVTQFLGGTGLLIVVNVVLDFLQRIEANLLMRNYAGFLGGGDDGKGPRLRG
;
A
#
# COMPACT_ATOMS: atom_id res chain seq x y z
N HIS A 1 -1.95 -71.85 -0.14
CA HIS A 1 -2.18 -70.59 0.59
C HIS A 1 -0.78 -70.03 0.84
N ASP A 2 -0.17 -69.23 -0.02
CA ASP A 2 -0.64 -67.90 -0.41
C ASP A 2 0.02 -67.45 -1.73
N HIS A 3 -0.73 -67.55 -2.83
CA HIS A 3 -0.36 -67.02 -4.16
C HIS A 3 -1.00 -65.64 -4.43
N ALA A 4 -1.31 -64.85 -3.40
CA ALA A 4 -2.23 -63.71 -3.53
C ALA A 4 -1.70 -62.37 -3.00
N ARG A 5 -0.43 -62.02 -3.26
CA ARG A 5 0.09 -60.66 -2.95
C ARG A 5 0.93 -60.03 -4.06
N SER A 6 0.84 -60.53 -5.28
CA SER A 6 1.41 -59.90 -6.49
C SER A 6 0.42 -58.92 -7.15
N ALA A 7 -0.40 -58.21 -6.36
CA ALA A 7 -1.13 -57.04 -6.86
C ALA A 7 -0.21 -55.83 -6.85
N GLN A 8 0.74 -55.87 -7.78
CA GLN A 8 1.57 -54.77 -8.25
C GLN A 8 0.65 -53.73 -8.92
N GLN A 9 -0.14 -53.02 -8.12
CA GLN A 9 -1.01 -51.94 -8.54
C GLN A 9 -0.49 -50.64 -7.93
N SER A 10 0.70 -50.24 -8.39
CA SER A 10 1.29 -48.92 -8.15
C SER A 10 1.92 -48.39 -9.43
N GLY A 11 1.29 -48.68 -10.57
CA GLY A 11 1.61 -48.09 -11.86
C GLY A 11 0.34 -47.49 -12.44
N ALA A 12 0.23 -46.15 -12.43
CA ALA A 12 -0.53 -45.35 -13.40
C ALA A 12 -0.65 -43.83 -13.07
N VAL A 13 0.01 -43.27 -12.05
CA VAL A 13 -0.02 -41.80 -11.82
C VAL A 13 1.37 -41.16 -11.68
N SER A 14 2.46 -41.92 -11.88
CA SER A 14 3.84 -41.49 -11.56
C SER A 14 4.71 -41.08 -12.74
N TRP A 15 4.18 -40.84 -13.95
CA TRP A 15 5.03 -40.66 -15.14
C TRP A 15 4.77 -39.41 -15.98
N VAL A 16 3.79 -38.59 -15.61
CA VAL A 16 3.62 -37.26 -16.23
C VAL A 16 3.60 -36.20 -15.15
N ALA A 17 2.75 -36.27 -14.14
CA ALA A 17 2.70 -35.24 -13.08
C ALA A 17 3.90 -35.18 -12.12
N SER A 18 4.90 -36.05 -12.24
CA SER A 18 6.04 -36.16 -11.32
C SER A 18 7.30 -35.50 -11.86
N ASP A 19 7.68 -35.68 -13.13
CA ASP A 19 8.96 -35.19 -13.65
C ASP A 19 8.93 -33.72 -14.11
N TRP A 20 7.88 -33.28 -14.84
CA TRP A 20 7.75 -31.86 -15.20
C TRP A 20 7.40 -31.01 -13.98
N TRP A 21 6.62 -31.55 -13.05
CA TRP A 21 6.26 -30.85 -11.82
C TRP A 21 7.47 -30.75 -10.89
N TYR A 22 8.24 -31.82 -10.71
CA TYR A 22 9.47 -31.79 -9.93
C TYR A 22 10.55 -30.89 -10.54
N SER A 23 10.73 -30.92 -11.87
CA SER A 23 11.66 -30.02 -12.55
C SER A 23 11.18 -28.56 -12.57
N LEU A 24 9.88 -28.29 -12.72
CA LEU A 24 9.30 -26.95 -12.60
C LEU A 24 9.44 -26.41 -11.18
N THR A 25 9.17 -27.23 -10.17
CA THR A 25 9.30 -26.84 -8.76
C THR A 25 10.76 -26.65 -8.35
N GLN A 26 11.70 -27.45 -8.87
CA GLN A 26 13.13 -27.19 -8.69
C GLN A 26 13.59 -25.93 -9.42
N TRP A 27 13.13 -25.71 -10.67
CA TRP A 27 13.45 -24.49 -11.42
C TRP A 27 12.89 -23.24 -10.72
N LEU A 28 11.64 -23.28 -10.26
CA LEU A 28 11.03 -22.23 -9.44
C LEU A 28 11.81 -22.03 -8.14
N SER A 29 12.09 -23.10 -7.40
CA SER A 29 12.84 -23.05 -6.14
C SER A 29 14.21 -22.40 -6.32
N ASN A 30 14.95 -22.75 -7.37
CA ASN A 30 16.28 -22.20 -7.62
C ASN A 30 16.24 -20.72 -8.06
N ASN A 31 15.22 -20.32 -8.83
CA ASN A 31 15.10 -18.94 -9.34
C ASN A 31 14.36 -17.99 -8.38
N PHE A 32 13.59 -18.52 -7.41
CA PHE A 32 12.85 -17.75 -6.39
C PHE A 32 13.56 -17.68 -5.04
N GLN A 33 14.83 -18.08 -4.95
CA GLN A 33 15.64 -17.77 -3.79
C GLN A 33 15.79 -16.25 -3.64
N THR A 34 15.73 -15.76 -2.40
CA THR A 34 15.66 -14.33 -1.98
C THR A 34 16.90 -13.47 -2.36
N SER A 35 17.66 -13.87 -3.37
CA SER A 35 18.93 -13.27 -3.78
C SER A 35 19.16 -13.23 -5.28
N GLU A 36 18.28 -13.85 -6.07
CA GLU A 36 18.42 -13.97 -7.52
C GLU A 36 17.74 -12.82 -8.28
N PHE A 37 18.38 -12.34 -9.36
CA PHE A 37 17.88 -11.24 -10.20
C PHE A 37 16.42 -11.42 -10.68
N PRO A 38 15.96 -12.59 -11.17
CA PRO A 38 14.57 -12.78 -11.58
C PRO A 38 13.56 -12.57 -10.45
N TYR A 39 13.89 -12.93 -9.21
CA TYR A 39 13.01 -12.72 -8.06
C TYR A 39 12.76 -11.23 -7.81
N VAL A 40 13.81 -10.40 -7.85
CA VAL A 40 13.70 -8.95 -7.64
C VAL A 40 12.85 -8.28 -8.72
N VAL A 41 13.04 -8.66 -9.98
CA VAL A 41 12.28 -8.09 -11.11
C VAL A 41 10.80 -8.45 -10.99
N LEU A 42 10.48 -9.72 -10.72
CA LEU A 42 9.10 -10.17 -10.53
C LEU A 42 8.46 -9.50 -9.31
N TYR A 43 9.21 -9.33 -8.23
CA TYR A 43 8.77 -8.65 -7.02
C TYR A 43 8.41 -7.18 -7.29
N ILE A 44 9.28 -6.43 -7.98
CA ILE A 44 9.00 -5.05 -8.41
C ILE A 44 7.76 -4.98 -9.30
N LEU A 45 7.64 -5.88 -10.29
CA LEU A 45 6.50 -5.92 -11.19
C LEU A 45 5.20 -6.16 -10.42
N MET A 46 5.21 -7.09 -9.48
CA MET A 46 4.06 -7.39 -8.63
C MET A 46 3.66 -6.19 -7.76
N VAL A 47 4.64 -5.48 -7.16
CA VAL A 47 4.39 -4.24 -6.41
C VAL A 47 3.77 -3.17 -7.31
N PHE A 48 4.28 -3.00 -8.52
CA PHE A 48 3.77 -2.01 -9.47
C PHE A 48 2.33 -2.31 -9.90
N PHE A 49 2.05 -3.58 -10.21
CA PHE A 49 0.70 -4.06 -10.56
C PHE A 49 -0.28 -3.84 -9.40
N PHE A 50 0.07 -4.27 -8.19
CA PHE A 50 -0.79 -4.12 -7.02
C PHE A 50 -1.01 -2.65 -6.63
N SER A 51 0.01 -1.81 -6.72
CA SER A 51 -0.12 -0.38 -6.44
C SER A 51 -1.11 0.28 -7.39
N TYR A 52 -1.04 -0.02 -8.69
CA TYR A 52 -1.98 0.52 -9.68
C TYR A 52 -3.40 0.00 -9.42
N PHE A 53 -3.55 -1.30 -9.22
CA PHE A 53 -4.84 -1.92 -8.92
C PHE A 53 -5.48 -1.30 -7.66
N TRP A 54 -4.72 -1.18 -6.58
CA TRP A 54 -5.19 -0.56 -5.33
C TRP A 54 -5.73 0.85 -5.54
N ILE A 55 -5.00 1.71 -6.26
CA ILE A 55 -5.45 3.09 -6.51
C ILE A 55 -6.73 3.11 -7.33
N THR A 56 -6.82 2.33 -8.41
CA THR A 56 -8.01 2.30 -9.27
C THR A 56 -9.27 1.79 -8.56
N VAL A 57 -9.11 0.86 -7.61
CA VAL A 57 -10.22 0.33 -6.81
C VAL A 57 -10.65 1.30 -5.72
N GLN A 58 -9.68 1.96 -5.06
CA GLN A 58 -9.95 2.85 -3.94
C GLN A 58 -10.43 4.24 -4.35
N PHE A 59 -9.96 4.73 -5.50
CA PHE A 59 -10.24 6.09 -5.96
C PHE A 59 -11.02 6.06 -7.27
N ASN A 60 -12.28 6.51 -7.20
CA ASN A 60 -13.11 6.77 -8.38
C ASN A 60 -13.09 8.29 -8.69
N PRO A 61 -12.42 8.74 -9.78
CA PRO A 61 -12.32 10.15 -10.15
C PRO A 61 -13.70 10.81 -10.38
N GLU A 62 -14.66 10.06 -10.89
CA GLU A 62 -16.00 10.56 -11.17
C GLU A 62 -16.75 10.85 -9.86
N GLU A 63 -16.72 9.91 -8.93
CA GLU A 63 -17.34 10.07 -7.62
C GLU A 63 -16.69 11.19 -6.80
N MET A 64 -15.35 11.29 -6.84
CA MET A 64 -14.63 12.37 -6.17
C MET A 64 -15.00 13.74 -6.75
N SER A 65 -15.14 13.86 -8.07
CA SER A 65 -15.59 15.11 -8.71
C SER A 65 -17.01 15.52 -8.30
N LYS A 66 -17.89 14.53 -8.09
CA LYS A 66 -19.26 14.74 -7.63
C LYS A 66 -19.29 15.15 -6.16
N GLN A 67 -18.52 14.48 -5.30
CA GLN A 67 -18.36 14.83 -3.88
C GLN A 67 -17.84 16.26 -3.72
N LEU A 68 -16.84 16.68 -4.51
CA LEU A 68 -16.34 18.06 -4.50
C LEU A 68 -17.47 19.06 -4.79
N ARG A 69 -18.24 18.81 -5.86
CA ARG A 69 -19.38 19.65 -6.25
C ARG A 69 -20.44 19.74 -5.14
N GLU A 70 -20.78 18.61 -4.51
CA GLU A 70 -21.79 18.54 -3.44
C GLU A 70 -21.33 19.25 -2.16
N HIS A 71 -20.03 19.19 -1.84
CA HIS A 71 -19.43 19.91 -0.72
C HIS A 71 -19.11 21.38 -1.00
N GLY A 72 -19.48 21.91 -2.18
CA GLY A 72 -19.24 23.30 -2.57
C GLY A 72 -17.78 23.63 -2.88
N SER A 73 -16.90 22.63 -2.98
CA SER A 73 -15.49 22.77 -3.35
C SER A 73 -15.31 22.56 -4.84
N PHE A 74 -14.50 23.37 -5.51
CA PHE A 74 -14.26 23.25 -6.95
C PHE A 74 -12.81 23.60 -7.29
N ILE A 75 -12.32 22.94 -8.34
CA ILE A 75 -10.98 23.21 -8.86
C ILE A 75 -11.07 24.50 -9.70
N PRO A 76 -10.32 25.56 -9.34
CA PRO A 76 -10.38 26.84 -10.07
C PRO A 76 -9.96 26.64 -11.53
N GLY A 77 -10.72 27.24 -12.45
CA GLY A 77 -10.47 27.16 -13.89
C GLY A 77 -11.20 26.03 -14.63
N LEU A 78 -11.82 25.07 -13.93
CA LEU A 78 -12.60 23.99 -14.52
C LEU A 78 -14.08 24.09 -14.14
N ARG A 79 -14.98 23.81 -15.09
CA ARG A 79 -16.42 23.73 -14.81
C ARG A 79 -16.71 22.43 -14.03
N PRO A 80 -17.43 22.49 -12.90
CA PRO A 80 -17.74 21.29 -12.11
C PRO A 80 -18.48 20.22 -12.93
N GLY A 81 -18.06 18.96 -12.78
CA GLY A 81 -18.64 17.81 -13.49
C GLY A 81 -17.60 17.02 -14.30
N PRO A 82 -17.91 16.58 -15.53
CA PRO A 82 -17.06 15.63 -16.27
C PRO A 82 -15.65 16.16 -16.56
N ARG A 83 -15.50 17.48 -16.78
CA ARG A 83 -14.19 18.12 -17.00
C ARG A 83 -13.30 18.09 -15.76
N THR A 84 -13.90 18.04 -14.57
CA THR A 84 -13.16 17.89 -13.31
C THR A 84 -12.71 16.44 -13.15
N ALA A 85 -13.55 15.46 -13.50
CA ALA A 85 -13.22 14.04 -13.45
C ALA A 85 -12.05 13.67 -14.39
N GLU A 86 -12.08 14.12 -15.65
CA GLU A 86 -10.99 13.91 -16.62
C GLU A 86 -9.64 14.47 -16.14
N TYR A 87 -9.68 15.65 -15.52
CA TYR A 87 -8.49 16.25 -14.92
C TYR A 87 -7.96 15.42 -13.75
N LEU A 88 -8.86 15.00 -12.86
CA LEU A 88 -8.52 14.20 -11.69
C LEU A 88 -7.93 12.84 -12.09
N GLU A 89 -8.51 12.19 -13.09
CA GLU A 89 -7.99 10.94 -13.67
C GLU A 89 -6.55 11.10 -14.16
N THR A 90 -6.27 12.13 -14.96
CA THR A 90 -4.92 12.41 -15.48
C THR A 90 -3.91 12.68 -14.36
N VAL A 91 -4.32 13.41 -13.32
CA VAL A 91 -3.44 13.72 -12.18
C VAL A 91 -3.17 12.47 -11.34
N MET A 92 -4.21 11.67 -11.07
CA MET A 92 -4.11 10.43 -10.32
C MET A 92 -3.19 9.43 -11.01
N GLU A 93 -3.29 9.27 -12.33
CA GLU A 93 -2.42 8.39 -13.11
C GLU A 93 -0.94 8.80 -12.98
N ARG A 94 -0.63 10.09 -13.12
CA ARG A 94 0.74 10.62 -13.00
C ARG A 94 1.32 10.41 -11.60
N ILE A 95 0.54 10.71 -10.57
CA ILE A 95 0.96 10.52 -9.18
C ILE A 95 1.19 9.04 -8.89
N THR A 96 0.31 8.17 -9.39
CA THR A 96 0.40 6.71 -9.20
C THR A 96 1.65 6.16 -9.85
N TYR A 97 1.99 6.59 -11.07
CA TYR A 97 3.20 6.13 -11.76
C TYR A 97 4.47 6.44 -10.97
N VAL A 98 4.59 7.67 -10.46
CA VAL A 98 5.75 8.11 -9.66
C VAL A 98 5.75 7.40 -8.29
N GLY A 99 4.57 7.28 -7.66
CA GLY A 99 4.39 6.63 -6.36
C GLY A 99 4.73 5.14 -6.40
N ALA A 100 4.29 4.41 -7.43
CA ALA A 100 4.60 3.00 -7.61
C ALA A 100 6.10 2.77 -7.83
N GLY A 101 6.79 3.69 -8.52
CA GLY A 101 8.24 3.68 -8.63
C GLY A 101 8.92 3.84 -7.27
N PHE A 102 8.48 4.80 -6.46
CA PHE A 102 9.01 5.01 -5.10
C PHE A 102 8.75 3.81 -4.17
N LEU A 103 7.54 3.24 -4.20
CA LEU A 103 7.19 2.04 -3.44
C LEU A 103 8.05 0.85 -3.82
N SER A 104 8.33 0.68 -5.12
CA SER A 104 9.22 -0.38 -5.61
C SER A 104 10.64 -0.27 -5.05
N VAL A 105 11.16 0.95 -4.91
CA VAL A 105 12.49 1.19 -4.32
C VAL A 105 12.49 0.85 -2.83
N ILE A 106 11.49 1.31 -2.07
CA ILE A 106 11.38 1.00 -0.63
C ILE A 106 11.24 -0.51 -0.41
N ALA A 107 10.49 -1.20 -1.26
CA ALA A 107 10.27 -2.64 -1.16
C ALA A 107 11.57 -3.45 -1.36
N VAL A 108 12.49 -2.99 -2.22
CA VAL A 108 13.78 -3.65 -2.47
C VAL A 108 14.82 -3.33 -1.38
N LEU A 109 14.69 -2.19 -0.71
CA LEU A 109 15.60 -1.71 0.33
C LEU A 109 15.90 -2.75 1.44
N PRO A 110 14.91 -3.38 2.10
CA PRO A 110 15.18 -4.38 3.13
C PRO A 110 15.92 -5.61 2.59
N MET A 111 15.68 -6.00 1.34
CA MET A 111 16.40 -7.12 0.72
C MET A 111 17.89 -6.82 0.55
N VAL A 112 18.23 -5.60 0.11
CA VAL A 112 19.62 -5.14 -0.04
C VAL A 112 20.32 -5.07 1.32
N VAL A 113 19.66 -4.52 2.34
CA VAL A 113 20.23 -4.40 3.70
C VAL A 113 20.50 -5.78 4.30
N ASN A 114 19.56 -6.73 4.17
CA ASN A 114 19.73 -8.10 4.66
C ASN A 114 20.92 -8.81 3.99
N LYS A 115 21.09 -8.66 2.67
CA LYS A 115 22.23 -9.25 1.94
C LYS A 115 23.58 -8.69 2.39
N SER A 116 23.64 -7.40 2.71
CA SER A 116 24.89 -6.73 3.09
C SER A 116 25.31 -7.00 4.54
N MET A 117 24.37 -7.18 5.48
CA MET A 117 24.69 -7.21 6.91
C MET A 117 24.71 -8.60 7.57
N ASN A 118 24.33 -9.69 6.88
CA ASN A 118 24.41 -11.07 7.39
C ASN A 118 23.88 -11.24 8.85
N ILE A 119 22.79 -10.54 9.18
CA ILE A 119 22.24 -10.49 10.55
C ILE A 119 21.41 -11.75 10.81
N ASP A 120 21.51 -12.28 12.04
CA ASP A 120 20.73 -13.42 12.52
C ASP A 120 19.22 -13.26 12.24
N PHE A 121 18.61 -14.31 11.68
CA PHE A 121 17.22 -14.31 11.23
C PHE A 121 16.23 -13.93 12.35
N SER A 122 16.52 -14.33 13.60
CA SER A 122 15.70 -14.02 14.76
C SER A 122 15.67 -12.52 15.07
N VAL A 123 16.81 -11.82 15.02
CA VAL A 123 16.88 -10.38 15.30
C VAL A 123 16.22 -9.58 14.17
N THR A 124 16.45 -10.01 12.92
CA THR A 124 15.84 -9.41 11.72
C THR A 124 14.33 -9.54 11.71
N GLN A 125 13.76 -10.66 12.17
CA GLN A 125 12.29 -10.84 12.16
C GLN A 125 11.58 -9.99 13.23
N PHE A 126 12.18 -9.85 14.43
CA PHE A 126 11.62 -9.03 15.50
C PHE A 126 11.73 -7.53 15.23
N LEU A 127 12.87 -7.06 14.72
CA LEU A 127 13.10 -5.63 14.46
C LEU A 127 12.70 -5.19 13.04
N GLY A 128 12.64 -6.10 12.07
CA GLY A 128 12.49 -5.75 10.65
C GLY A 128 11.07 -5.75 10.10
N GLY A 129 10.18 -6.62 10.60
CA GLY A 129 8.84 -6.80 10.02
C GLY A 129 7.70 -6.32 10.92
N THR A 130 7.40 -7.12 11.94
CA THR A 130 6.24 -6.88 12.83
C THR A 130 6.46 -5.67 13.73
N GLY A 131 7.64 -5.56 14.34
CA GLY A 131 8.00 -4.42 15.19
C GLY A 131 8.00 -3.10 14.42
N LEU A 132 8.58 -3.08 13.22
CA LEU A 132 8.64 -1.88 12.38
C LEU A 132 7.24 -1.42 11.95
N LEU A 133 6.37 -2.34 11.52
CA LEU A 133 4.99 -2.01 11.13
C LEU A 133 4.17 -1.45 12.30
N ILE A 134 4.29 -2.06 13.49
CA ILE A 134 3.60 -1.58 14.71
C ILE A 134 4.11 -0.17 15.08
N VAL A 135 5.43 0.03 15.12
CA VAL A 135 6.01 1.33 15.51
C VAL A 135 5.59 2.42 14.55
N VAL A 136 5.69 2.20 13.24
CA VAL A 136 5.30 3.20 12.24
C VAL A 136 3.81 3.51 12.32
N ASN A 137 2.95 2.50 12.44
CA ASN A 137 1.51 2.70 12.56
C ASN A 137 1.15 3.51 13.82
N VAL A 138 1.71 3.13 14.97
CA VAL A 138 1.49 3.84 16.25
C VAL A 138 2.00 5.28 16.20
N VAL A 139 3.17 5.52 15.57
CA VAL A 139 3.71 6.88 15.43
C VAL A 139 2.80 7.74 14.54
N LEU A 140 2.29 7.21 13.43
CA LEU A 140 1.34 7.94 12.58
C LEU A 140 0.02 8.24 13.30
N ASP A 141 -0.55 7.26 14.01
CA ASP A 141 -1.75 7.44 14.83
C ASP A 141 -1.53 8.52 15.90
N PHE A 142 -0.36 8.50 16.55
CA PHE A 142 0.01 9.49 17.55
C PHE A 142 0.17 10.90 16.97
N LEU A 143 0.83 11.03 15.82
CA LEU A 143 1.01 12.31 15.13
C LEU A 143 -0.33 12.91 14.70
N GLN A 144 -1.22 12.13 14.11
CA GLN A 144 -2.57 12.58 13.74
C GLN A 144 -3.34 13.08 14.98
N ARG A 145 -3.19 12.39 16.11
CA ARG A 145 -3.84 12.77 17.37
C ARG A 145 -3.27 14.05 17.97
N ILE A 146 -1.96 14.29 17.83
CA ILE A 146 -1.34 15.57 18.20
C ILE A 146 -1.85 16.68 17.29
N GLU A 147 -1.85 16.48 15.98
CA GLU A 147 -2.29 17.47 15.00
C GLU A 147 -3.74 17.89 15.24
N ALA A 148 -4.64 16.94 15.47
CA ALA A 148 -6.04 17.23 15.80
C ALA A 148 -6.19 18.13 17.04
N ASN A 149 -5.40 17.89 18.10
CA ASN A 149 -5.39 18.73 19.29
C ASN A 149 -4.80 20.13 19.05
N LEU A 150 -3.76 20.22 18.21
CA LEU A 150 -3.15 21.51 17.85
C LEU A 150 -4.07 22.35 16.96
N LEU A 151 -4.81 21.73 16.04
CA LEU A 151 -5.81 22.40 15.21
C LEU A 151 -6.88 23.04 16.10
N MET A 152 -7.48 22.30 17.03
CA MET A 152 -8.48 22.84 17.97
C MET A 152 -7.94 24.03 18.80
N ARG A 153 -6.66 24.00 19.19
CA ARG A 153 -6.03 25.11 19.93
C ARG A 153 -5.78 26.34 19.04
N ASN A 154 -5.36 26.13 17.79
CA ASN A 154 -5.15 27.23 16.84
C ASN A 154 -6.46 27.84 16.34
N TYR A 155 -7.59 27.12 16.37
CA TYR A 155 -8.93 27.70 16.13
C TYR A 155 -9.35 28.70 17.24
N ALA A 156 -8.98 28.47 18.51
CA ALA A 156 -9.34 29.36 19.62
C ALA A 156 -8.56 30.70 19.60
N GLY A 157 -7.32 30.70 19.13
CA GLY A 157 -6.48 31.91 19.05
C GLY A 157 -6.95 32.96 18.04
N PHE A 158 -7.64 32.53 16.98
CA PHE A 158 -8.16 33.44 15.94
C PHE A 158 -9.56 33.99 16.26
N LEU A 159 -10.35 33.32 17.11
CA LEU A 159 -11.68 33.76 17.55
C LEU A 159 -11.68 34.47 18.92
N GLY A 160 -10.59 34.38 19.69
CA GLY A 160 -10.48 34.97 21.04
C GLY A 160 -9.71 36.30 21.11
N GLY A 161 -9.25 36.83 19.99
CA GLY A 161 -8.40 38.03 19.93
C GLY A 161 -9.04 39.15 19.12
N GLY A 162 -10.20 39.64 19.51
CA GLY A 162 -10.80 40.80 18.85
C GLY A 162 -12.23 41.09 19.29
N ASP A 163 -12.37 42.11 20.14
CA ASP A 163 -13.58 42.87 20.45
C ASP A 163 -14.45 42.41 21.63
N ASP A 164 -13.88 42.62 22.81
CA ASP A 164 -14.61 42.96 24.03
C ASP A 164 -15.21 44.39 23.85
N GLY A 165 -16.24 44.49 23.00
CA GLY A 165 -16.87 45.73 22.55
C GLY A 165 -18.29 45.91 23.10
N LYS A 166 -18.36 46.34 24.36
CA LYS A 166 -19.55 46.77 25.13
C LYS A 166 -20.62 47.50 24.27
N GLY A 167 -21.72 46.83 23.94
CA GLY A 167 -22.92 47.45 23.35
C GLY A 167 -23.89 47.97 24.43
N PRO A 168 -24.27 49.27 24.47
CA PRO A 168 -25.18 49.78 25.50
C PRO A 168 -26.59 49.23 25.34
N ARG A 169 -27.14 48.73 26.45
CA ARG A 169 -28.55 48.36 26.57
C ARG A 169 -29.38 49.63 26.52
N LEU A 170 -30.25 49.76 25.52
CA LEU A 170 -31.35 50.73 25.56
C LEU A 170 -32.66 49.97 25.64
N ARG A 171 -33.27 50.09 26.82
CA ARG A 171 -34.68 49.81 27.10
C ARG A 171 -35.53 50.86 26.37
N GLY A 172 -36.61 50.40 25.77
CA GLY A 172 -37.71 51.21 25.24
C GLY A 172 -38.81 50.26 24.80
#